data_AF-A0A7X1GG04-F1
#
_entry.id   AF-A0A7X1GG04-F1
#
_cell.length_a   1.000
_cell.length_b   1.000
_cell.length_c   1.000
_cell.angle_alpha   90.00
_cell.angle_beta   90.00
_cell.angle_gamma   90.00
#
_symmetry.space_group_name_H-M   'P 1'
#
loop_
_entity.id
_entity.type
_entity.pdbx_description
1 polymer ?
#
loop_
_entity_poly.entity_id
_entity_poly.type
_entity_poly.pdbx_seq_one_letter_code
_entity_poly.pdbx_strand_id
1 'polypeptide(L)'
;MTTPRIRALALCVFHHQGRILVHRFDDPVTGQTLFRPVGGGIEFGETSAQAIVREVQEELDQTVDHLRLVGTLESLFTYNNTPGHEIVQVYDGQFRDQRLYQMACLTGHESDGMAFQVTWQDSSAFTDSAPLVPEGLYPLLKNAGLLD
;
A
#
# COMPACT_ATOMS: atom_id res chain seq x y z
N MET A 1 3.50 12.02 25.29
CA MET A 1 3.66 12.29 23.85
C MET A 1 4.72 11.35 23.33
N THR A 2 4.42 10.56 22.30
CA THR A 2 5.40 9.71 21.62
C THR A 2 6.39 10.60 20.86
N THR A 3 7.69 10.34 21.00
CA THR A 3 8.74 11.08 20.30
C THR A 3 8.62 10.88 18.79
N PRO A 4 8.75 11.94 17.95
CA PRO A 4 8.81 11.78 16.50
C PRO A 4 9.91 10.78 16.12
N ARG A 5 9.57 9.83 15.26
CA ARG A 5 10.50 8.79 14.80
C ARG A 5 10.26 8.48 13.33
N ILE A 6 11.35 8.15 12.64
CA ILE A 6 11.27 7.55 11.30
C ILE A 6 10.72 6.14 11.46
N ARG A 7 9.72 5.77 10.66
CA ARG A 7 9.14 4.43 10.64
C ARG A 7 9.66 3.65 9.43
N ALA A 8 9.99 2.37 9.64
CA ALA A 8 10.21 1.45 8.54
C ALA A 8 8.88 0.81 8.14
N LEU A 9 8.58 0.78 6.85
CA LEU A 9 7.31 0.31 6.30
C LEU A 9 7.55 -0.61 5.10
N ALA A 10 6.62 -1.51 4.83
CA ALA A 10 6.61 -2.31 3.63
C ALA A 10 5.24 -2.23 2.94
N LEU A 11 5.22 -2.00 1.63
CA LEU A 11 3.99 -2.00 0.82
C LEU A 11 4.07 -3.07 -0.27
N CYS A 12 2.98 -3.78 -0.49
CA CYS A 12 2.84 -4.79 -1.54
C CYS A 12 1.91 -4.28 -2.63
N VAL A 13 2.45 -4.22 -3.84
CA VAL A 13 1.70 -3.92 -5.05
C VAL A 13 1.29 -5.23 -5.69
N PHE A 14 -0.01 -5.49 -5.67
CA PHE A 14 -0.62 -6.49 -6.53
C PHE A 14 -1.04 -5.80 -7.81
N HIS A 15 -0.56 -6.27 -8.95
CA HIS A 15 -0.90 -5.71 -10.26
C HIS A 15 -1.60 -6.76 -11.15
N HIS A 16 -2.54 -6.30 -11.96
CA HIS A 16 -3.24 -7.14 -12.94
C HIS A 16 -3.85 -6.28 -14.04
N GLN A 17 -3.59 -6.61 -15.31
CA GLN A 17 -4.19 -5.95 -16.47
C GLN A 17 -4.13 -4.40 -16.43
N GLY A 18 -2.95 -3.84 -16.11
CA GLY A 18 -2.74 -2.39 -16.04
C GLY A 18 -3.33 -1.71 -14.80
N ARG A 19 -3.86 -2.49 -13.85
CA ARG A 19 -4.42 -2.01 -12.59
C ARG A 19 -3.61 -2.48 -11.40
N ILE A 20 -3.65 -1.74 -10.31
CA ILE A 20 -3.10 -2.13 -9.02
C ILE A 20 -4.17 -2.15 -7.93
N LEU A 21 -4.01 -3.03 -6.94
CA LEU A 21 -4.92 -3.10 -5.80
C LEU A 21 -4.53 -2.05 -4.74
N VAL A 22 -5.46 -1.15 -4.43
CA VAL A 22 -5.23 -0.05 -3.50
C VAL A 22 -6.42 0.17 -2.56
N HIS A 23 -6.12 0.58 -1.33
CA HIS A 23 -7.08 1.18 -0.42
C HIS A 23 -7.25 2.67 -0.78
N ARG A 24 -8.51 3.11 -0.87
CA ARG A 24 -8.88 4.53 -1.00
C ARG A 24 -9.36 5.06 0.34
N PHE A 25 -8.72 6.11 0.85
CA PHE A 25 -9.10 6.77 2.10
C PHE A 25 -8.98 8.28 1.94
N ASP A 26 -9.64 9.04 2.81
CA ASP A 26 -9.61 10.51 2.78
C ASP A 26 -8.82 11.04 3.99
N ASP A 27 -7.98 12.04 3.78
CA ASP A 27 -7.39 12.78 4.90
C ASP A 27 -8.52 13.50 5.67
N PRO A 28 -8.71 13.23 6.97
CA PRO A 28 -9.86 13.74 7.72
C PRO A 28 -9.81 15.26 7.95
N VAL A 29 -8.66 15.90 7.74
CA VAL A 29 -8.48 17.35 7.90
C VAL A 29 -8.62 18.06 6.57
N THR A 30 -7.90 17.61 5.54
CA THR A 30 -7.89 18.30 4.24
C THR A 30 -9.04 17.87 3.33
N GLY A 31 -9.64 16.70 3.60
CA GLY A 31 -10.63 16.06 2.74
C GLY A 31 -10.04 15.51 1.44
N GLN A 32 -8.71 15.49 1.30
CA GLN A 32 -8.04 14.96 0.11
C GLN A 32 -8.16 13.44 0.07
N THR A 33 -8.64 12.89 -1.04
CA THR A 33 -8.61 11.45 -1.29
C THR A 33 -7.17 10.99 -1.53
N LEU A 34 -6.80 9.84 -0.98
CA LEU A 34 -5.49 9.22 -1.10
C LEU A 34 -5.65 7.75 -1.48
N PHE A 35 -4.71 7.23 -2.26
CA PHE A 35 -4.65 5.80 -2.59
C PHE A 35 -3.35 5.21 -2.09
N ARG A 36 -3.41 4.04 -1.44
CA ARG A 36 -2.22 3.34 -0.94
C ARG A 36 -2.33 1.84 -1.18
N PRO A 37 -1.27 1.15 -1.62
CA PRO A 37 -1.23 -0.31 -1.61
C PRO A 37 -1.34 -0.88 -0.19
N VAL A 38 -1.66 -2.16 -0.12
CA VAL A 38 -1.72 -2.96 1.12
C VAL A 38 -0.34 -3.07 1.75
N GLY A 39 -0.29 -3.10 3.08
CA GLY A 39 0.94 -3.26 3.85
C GLY A 39 1.04 -2.29 5.00
N GLY A 40 2.08 -2.45 5.81
CA GLY A 40 2.18 -1.75 7.06
C GLY A 40 3.58 -1.74 7.66
N GLY A 41 3.63 -1.45 8.95
CA GLY A 41 4.88 -1.23 9.66
C GLY A 41 5.73 -2.48 9.70
N ILE A 42 7.05 -2.32 9.51
CA ILE A 42 7.99 -3.40 9.77
C ILE A 42 8.24 -3.45 11.27
N GLU A 43 7.85 -4.55 11.90
CA GLU A 43 8.06 -4.77 13.33
C GLU A 43 9.51 -5.12 13.67
N PHE A 44 9.86 -4.98 14.95
CA PHE A 44 11.20 -5.34 15.40
C PHE A 44 11.39 -6.85 15.33
N GLY A 45 12.43 -7.29 14.62
CA GLY A 45 12.77 -8.71 14.47
C GLY A 45 12.21 -9.36 13.21
N GLU A 46 11.47 -8.64 12.38
CA GLU A 46 11.05 -9.10 11.05
C GLU A 46 11.74 -8.34 9.91
N THR A 47 11.85 -9.02 8.76
CA THR A 47 12.25 -8.40 7.49
C THR A 47 11.05 -7.73 6.82
N SER A 48 11.29 -6.81 5.88
CA SER A 48 10.22 -6.19 5.10
C SER A 48 9.35 -7.19 4.34
N ALA A 49 9.93 -8.28 3.83
CA ALA A 49 9.16 -9.33 3.16
C ALA A 49 8.27 -10.11 4.13
N GLN A 50 8.72 -10.36 5.37
CA GLN A 50 7.89 -10.98 6.41
C GLN A 50 6.75 -10.04 6.82
N ALA A 51 7.02 -8.74 6.95
CA ALA A 51 5.99 -7.73 7.19
C ALA A 51 4.89 -7.79 6.11
N ILE A 52 5.25 -7.84 4.82
CA ILE A 52 4.27 -8.00 3.75
C ILE A 52 3.41 -9.26 3.93
N VAL A 53 4.02 -10.41 4.24
CA VAL A 53 3.26 -11.66 4.43
C VAL A 53 2.28 -11.53 5.60
N ARG A 54 2.72 -10.93 6.72
CA ARG A 54 1.88 -10.70 7.89
C ARG A 54 0.74 -9.73 7.58
N GLU A 55 1.04 -8.55 7.06
CA GLU A 55 0.05 -7.49 6.78
C GLU A 55 -0.99 -7.94 5.75
N VAL A 56 -0.59 -8.66 4.70
CA VAL A 56 -1.56 -9.21 3.72
C VAL A 56 -2.49 -10.24 4.35
N GLN A 57 -1.99 -11.04 5.30
CA GLN A 57 -2.82 -11.97 6.04
C GLN A 57 -3.75 -11.23 7.01
N GLU A 58 -3.24 -10.27 7.78
CA GLU A 58 -4.00 -9.51 8.78
C GLU A 58 -5.09 -8.67 8.12
N GLU A 59 -4.75 -7.94 7.05
CA GLU A 59 -5.67 -7.04 6.38
C GLU A 59 -6.65 -7.80 5.47
N LEU A 60 -6.19 -8.76 4.65
CA LEU A 60 -7.00 -9.35 3.58
C LEU A 60 -7.38 -10.83 3.79
N ASP A 61 -6.86 -11.48 4.83
CA ASP A 61 -6.95 -12.94 5.03
C ASP A 61 -6.47 -13.74 3.81
N GLN A 62 -5.42 -13.23 3.14
CA GLN A 62 -4.86 -13.85 1.94
C GLN A 62 -3.41 -14.27 2.11
N THR A 63 -2.94 -15.15 1.22
CA THR A 63 -1.53 -15.51 1.10
C THR A 63 -0.92 -14.87 -0.13
N VAL A 64 0.28 -14.32 0.03
CA VAL A 64 1.12 -13.78 -1.04
C VAL A 64 2.28 -14.72 -1.35
N ASP A 65 2.54 -14.88 -2.64
CA ASP A 65 3.66 -15.62 -3.21
C ASP A 65 4.48 -14.70 -4.14
N HIS A 66 5.67 -15.14 -4.54
CA HIS A 66 6.54 -14.47 -5.53
C HIS A 66 6.89 -13.00 -5.21
N LEU A 67 7.13 -12.69 -3.93
CA LEU A 67 7.54 -11.35 -3.51
C LEU A 67 8.88 -10.93 -4.15
N ARG A 68 8.87 -9.78 -4.81
CA ARG A 68 10.04 -9.17 -5.44
C ARG A 68 10.16 -7.71 -5.02
N LEU A 69 11.33 -7.33 -4.49
CA LEU A 69 11.59 -5.93 -4.17
C LEU A 69 11.65 -5.09 -5.46
N VAL A 70 10.83 -4.03 -5.52
CA VAL A 70 10.80 -3.06 -6.62
C VAL A 70 11.74 -1.90 -6.32
N GLY A 71 11.72 -1.40 -5.09
CA GLY A 71 12.60 -0.31 -4.66
C GLY A 71 12.30 0.17 -3.25
N THR A 72 13.02 1.22 -2.84
CA THR A 72 12.85 1.89 -1.56
C THR A 72 12.47 3.36 -1.79
N LEU A 73 11.51 3.86 -1.03
CA LEU A 73 11.11 5.26 -1.03
C LEU A 73 11.32 5.87 0.35
N GLU A 74 11.69 7.14 0.39
CA GLU A 74 11.66 7.95 1.60
C GLU A 74 10.47 8.92 1.48
N SER A 75 9.55 8.85 2.43
CA SER A 75 8.27 9.58 2.39
C SER A 75 8.19 10.52 3.58
N LEU A 76 8.09 11.82 3.31
CA LEU A 76 7.82 12.87 4.29
C LEU A 76 6.45 13.45 3.96
N PHE A 77 5.51 13.38 4.90
CA PHE A 77 4.13 13.80 4.64
C PHE A 77 3.47 14.35 5.90
N THR A 78 2.29 14.92 5.73
CA THR A 78 1.40 15.26 6.85
C THR A 78 0.07 14.58 6.59
N TYR A 79 -0.42 13.83 7.57
CA TYR A 79 -1.73 13.18 7.53
C TYR A 79 -2.46 13.45 8.84
N ASN A 80 -3.72 13.87 8.77
CA ASN A 80 -4.50 14.25 9.96
C ASN A 80 -3.74 15.26 10.86
N ASN A 81 -3.18 16.30 10.25
CA ASN A 81 -2.31 17.31 10.90
C ASN A 81 -1.08 16.75 11.65
N THR A 82 -0.71 15.50 11.41
CA THR A 82 0.43 14.85 12.08
C THR A 82 1.55 14.61 11.06
N PRO A 83 2.78 15.12 11.30
CA PRO A 83 3.90 14.85 10.42
C PRO A 83 4.30 13.38 10.49
N GLY A 84 4.49 12.76 9.33
CA GLY A 84 4.99 11.40 9.14
C GLY A 84 6.32 11.40 8.40
N HIS A 85 7.20 10.46 8.78
CA HIS A 85 8.45 10.18 8.07
C HIS A 85 8.64 8.67 8.01
N GLU A 86 8.61 8.14 6.79
CA GLU A 86 8.65 6.70 6.53
C GLU A 86 9.77 6.34 5.55
N ILE A 87 10.48 5.24 5.82
CA ILE A 87 11.31 4.53 4.83
C ILE A 87 10.51 3.32 4.39
N VAL A 88 10.13 3.29 3.12
CA VAL A 88 9.13 2.36 2.58
C VAL A 88 9.81 1.40 1.61
N GLN A 89 9.78 0.11 1.91
CA GLN A 89 10.15 -0.95 0.97
C GLN A 89 8.94 -1.31 0.11
N VAL A 90 9.06 -1.19 -1.20
CA VAL A 90 7.98 -1.48 -2.15
C VAL A 90 8.23 -2.83 -2.80
N TYR A 91 7.27 -3.74 -2.64
CA TYR A 91 7.29 -5.07 -3.22
C TYR A 91 6.22 -5.20 -4.31
N ASP A 92 6.55 -6.00 -5.30
CA ASP A 92 5.62 -6.63 -6.23
C ASP A 92 5.31 -8.03 -5.69
N GLY A 93 4.04 -8.42 -5.69
CA GLY A 93 3.59 -9.68 -5.11
C GLY A 93 2.38 -10.26 -5.83
N GLN A 94 2.20 -11.57 -5.69
CA GLN A 94 1.09 -12.28 -6.31
C GLN A 94 0.23 -12.96 -5.26
N PHE A 95 -1.09 -12.80 -5.33
CA PHE A 95 -1.99 -13.62 -4.52
C PHE A 95 -1.88 -15.07 -4.95
N ARG A 96 -1.85 -15.97 -3.96
CA ARG A 96 -1.98 -17.41 -4.22
C ARG A 96 -3.32 -17.74 -4.86
N ASP A 97 -4.40 -17.12 -4.37
CA ASP A 97 -5.74 -17.29 -4.93
C ASP A 97 -5.93 -16.41 -6.16
N GLN A 98 -5.86 -17.04 -7.33
CA GLN A 98 -6.00 -16.38 -8.62
C GLN A 98 -7.40 -15.78 -8.87
N ARG A 99 -8.42 -16.21 -8.12
CA ARG A 99 -9.80 -15.72 -8.28
C ARG A 99 -9.93 -14.25 -7.86
N LEU A 100 -9.07 -13.79 -6.95
CA LEU A 100 -9.09 -12.42 -6.42
C LEU A 100 -8.85 -11.36 -7.50
N TYR A 101 -8.08 -11.70 -8.54
CA TYR A 101 -7.81 -10.82 -9.68
C TYR A 101 -9.03 -10.57 -10.57
N GLN A 102 -10.07 -11.39 -10.45
CA GLN A 102 -11.33 -11.24 -11.18
C GLN A 102 -12.39 -10.47 -10.38
N MET A 103 -12.13 -10.21 -9.10
CA MET A 103 -13.05 -9.49 -8.22
C MET A 103 -12.94 -7.98 -8.46
N ALA A 104 -14.07 -7.27 -8.37
CA ALA A 104 -14.07 -5.81 -8.50
C ALA A 104 -13.41 -5.10 -7.29
N CYS A 105 -13.57 -5.68 -6.10
CA CYS A 105 -12.99 -5.20 -4.86
C CYS A 105 -12.74 -6.38 -3.92
N LEU A 106 -11.86 -6.20 -2.94
CA LEU A 106 -11.69 -7.10 -1.81
C LEU A 106 -12.02 -6.32 -0.53
N THR A 107 -12.53 -7.03 0.48
CA THR A 107 -12.72 -6.48 1.81
C THR A 107 -11.46 -6.70 2.62
N GLY A 108 -10.87 -5.61 3.11
CA GLY A 108 -9.81 -5.64 4.11
C GLY A 108 -10.34 -5.32 5.50
N HIS A 109 -9.51 -5.54 6.52
CA HIS A 109 -9.78 -5.20 7.92
C HIS A 109 -8.61 -4.40 8.49
N GLU A 110 -8.91 -3.23 9.04
CA GLU A 110 -7.95 -2.45 9.83
C GLU A 110 -7.57 -3.23 11.10
N SER A 111 -6.48 -2.81 11.75
CA SER A 111 -6.01 -3.45 12.99
C SER A 111 -7.03 -3.41 14.15
N ASP A 112 -8.04 -2.52 14.08
CA ASP A 112 -9.14 -2.43 15.05
C ASP A 112 -10.38 -3.27 14.65
N GLY A 113 -10.31 -3.97 13.52
CA GLY A 113 -11.38 -4.80 12.97
C GLY A 113 -12.36 -4.05 12.07
N MET A 114 -12.19 -2.75 11.84
CA MET A 114 -13.04 -2.00 10.91
C MET A 114 -12.76 -2.43 9.47
N ALA A 115 -13.82 -2.80 8.75
CA ALA A 115 -13.70 -3.20 7.37
C ALA A 115 -13.41 -2.00 6.46
N PHE A 116 -12.46 -2.16 5.54
CA PHE A 116 -12.20 -1.22 4.46
C PHE A 116 -12.25 -1.93 3.11
N GLN A 117 -12.35 -1.17 2.03
CA GLN A 117 -12.36 -1.74 0.68
C GLN A 117 -11.06 -1.43 -0.05
N VAL A 118 -10.47 -2.47 -0.62
CA VAL A 118 -9.40 -2.33 -1.61
C VAL A 118 -9.96 -2.61 -3.00
N THR A 119 -9.58 -1.78 -3.95
CA THR A 119 -10.13 -1.78 -5.32
C THR A 119 -9.02 -1.79 -6.34
N TRP A 120 -9.26 -2.45 -7.47
CA TRP A 120 -8.34 -2.45 -8.60
C TRP A 120 -8.47 -1.13 -9.37
N GLN A 121 -7.43 -0.31 -9.34
CA GLN A 121 -7.40 1.00 -9.99
C GLN A 121 -6.33 1.05 -11.07
N ASP A 122 -6.65 1.62 -12.23
CA ASP A 122 -5.66 1.97 -13.25
C ASP A 122 -5.04 3.35 -12.98
N SER A 123 -4.05 3.73 -13.79
CA SER A 123 -3.31 4.97 -13.60
C SER A 123 -4.16 6.24 -13.70
N SER A 124 -5.32 6.20 -14.35
CA SER A 124 -6.20 7.38 -14.47
C SER A 124 -6.88 7.76 -13.15
N ALA A 125 -6.95 6.84 -12.19
CA ALA A 125 -7.48 7.11 -10.86
C ALA A 125 -6.56 8.02 -10.03
N PHE A 126 -5.26 8.05 -10.34
CA PHE A 126 -4.25 8.77 -9.56
C PHE A 126 -4.01 10.15 -10.15
N THR A 127 -4.44 11.18 -9.42
CA THR A 127 -4.36 12.59 -9.84
C THR A 127 -3.72 13.44 -8.74
N ASP A 128 -3.39 14.70 -9.02
CA ASP A 128 -2.87 15.62 -7.99
C ASP A 128 -3.84 15.79 -6.82
N SER A 129 -5.15 15.77 -7.09
CA SER A 129 -6.21 15.81 -6.07
C SER A 129 -6.50 14.47 -5.40
N ALA A 130 -6.01 13.37 -5.97
CA ALA A 130 -6.19 12.03 -5.45
C ALA A 130 -4.93 11.17 -5.66
N PRO A 131 -3.80 11.49 -4.99
CA PRO A 131 -2.52 10.91 -5.32
C PRO A 131 -2.38 9.46 -4.85
N LEU A 132 -1.55 8.71 -5.57
CA LEU A 132 -1.01 7.44 -5.11
C LEU A 132 0.17 7.72 -4.17
N VAL A 133 0.05 7.28 -2.92
CA VAL A 133 1.04 7.50 -1.87
C VAL A 133 1.77 6.20 -1.49
N PRO A 134 3.04 6.27 -1.04
CA PRO A 134 3.85 7.48 -0.79
C PRO A 134 4.25 8.23 -2.07
N GLU A 135 4.68 9.49 -1.91
CA GLU A 135 5.25 10.27 -3.01
C GLU A 135 6.38 9.48 -3.69
N GLY A 136 6.41 9.52 -5.03
CA GLY A 136 7.36 8.73 -5.83
C GLY A 136 6.92 7.30 -6.13
N LEU A 137 5.82 6.79 -5.52
CA LEU A 137 5.32 5.44 -5.83
C LEU A 137 4.86 5.32 -7.29
N TYR A 138 4.07 6.27 -7.80
CA TYR A 138 3.61 6.24 -9.19
C TYR A 138 4.77 6.11 -10.22
N PRO A 139 5.80 7.00 -10.22
CA PRO A 139 6.91 6.84 -11.15
C PRO A 139 7.74 5.58 -10.90
N LEU A 140 7.87 5.10 -9.65
CA LEU A 140 8.54 3.83 -9.35
C LEU A 140 7.85 2.65 -10.04
N LEU A 141 6.51 2.58 -9.95
CA LEU A 141 5.73 1.49 -10.57
C LEU A 141 5.72 1.58 -12.08
N LYS A 142 5.63 2.80 -12.64
CA LYS A 142 5.71 3.02 -14.08
C LYS A 142 7.06 2.57 -14.64
N ASN A 143 8.16 2.92 -13.99
CA ASN A 143 9.50 2.50 -14.39
C ASN A 143 9.71 0.98 -14.28
N ALA A 144 9.02 0.34 -13.34
CA ALA A 144 9.05 -1.11 -13.17
C ALA A 144 8.09 -1.86 -14.12
N GLY A 145 7.29 -1.16 -14.93
CA GLY A 145 6.30 -1.76 -15.84
C GLY A 145 5.10 -2.39 -15.12
N LEU A 146 4.80 -1.95 -13.90
CA LEU A 146 3.70 -2.46 -13.08
C LEU A 146 2.42 -1.63 -13.18
N LEU A 147 2.54 -0.42 -13.75
CA LEU A 147 1.45 0.53 -13.95
C LEU A 147 1.75 1.37 -15.20
N ASP A 148 0.74 1.61 -16.03
CA ASP A 148 0.89 2.32 -17.32
C ASP A 148 0.86 3.85 -17.18
#